data_AF-A0AB74LQ92-F1
#
_entry.id   AF-A0AB74LQ92-F1
#
_cell.length_a   1.000
_cell.length_b   1.000
_cell.length_c   1.000
_cell.angle_alpha   90.00
_cell.angle_beta   90.00
_cell.angle_gamma   90.00
#
_symmetry.space_group_name_H-M   'P 1'
#
loop_
_entity.id
_entity.type
_entity.pdbx_description
1 polymer ?
#
loop_
_entity_poly.entity_id
_entity_poly.type
_entity_poly.pdbx_seq_one_letter_code
_entity_poly.pdbx_strand_id
1 'polypeptide(L)' 'MSDDPFHEVVEALRVLGLYVEPTGDDLSLWLVNGEEMTDADLMKLASLLGLAPGSPTIQ' A
#
# COMPACT_ATOMS: atom_id res chain seq x y z
N MET A 1 -6.28 -5.40 15.68
CA MET A 1 -5.47 -4.88 14.56
C MET A 1 -5.78 -5.80 13.40
N SER A 2 -6.24 -5.27 12.27
CA SER A 2 -6.49 -6.11 11.11
C SER A 2 -5.13 -6.47 10.53
N ASP A 3 -4.78 -7.76 10.45
CA ASP A 3 -3.61 -8.27 9.69
C ASP A 3 -3.90 -8.15 8.18
N ASP A 4 -4.24 -6.93 7.75
CA ASP A 4 -4.47 -6.64 6.35
C ASP A 4 -3.13 -6.25 5.72
N PRO A 5 -2.52 -7.11 4.87
CA PRO A 5 -1.25 -6.80 4.23
C PRO A 5 -1.31 -5.52 3.38
N PHE A 6 -2.50 -5.12 2.91
CA PHE A 6 -2.67 -3.87 2.18
C PHE A 6 -2.57 -2.65 3.11
N HIS A 7 -3.00 -2.78 4.37
CA HIS A 7 -2.88 -1.69 5.34
C HIS A 7 -1.41 -1.34 5.62
N GLU A 8 -0.55 -2.35 5.83
CA GLU A 8 0.89 -2.12 6.05
C GLU A 8 1.55 -1.45 4.84
N VAL A 9 1.20 -1.90 3.64
CA VAL A 9 1.69 -1.33 2.38
C VAL A 9 1.25 0.13 2.22
N VAL A 10 -0.03 0.43 2.46
CA VAL A 10 -0.58 1.79 2.37
C VAL A 10 0.13 2.73 3.35
N GLU A 11 0.34 2.31 4.59
CA GLU A 11 1.04 3.11 5.58
C GLU A 11 2.50 3.34 5.18
N ALA A 12 3.20 2.32 4.68
CA ALA A 12 4.58 2.44 4.23
C ALA A 12 4.71 3.41 3.04
N LEU A 13 3.78 3.36 2.07
CA LEU A 13 3.74 4.30 0.95
C LEU A 13 3.49 5.74 1.43
N ARG A 14 2.63 5.94 2.42
CA ARG A 14 2.38 7.26 3.04
C ARG A 14 3.62 7.79 3.76
N VAL A 15 4.38 6.94 4.44
CA VAL A 15 5.67 7.30 5.07
C VAL A 15 6.69 7.77 4.03
N LEU A 16 6.67 7.20 2.82
CA LEU A 16 7.48 7.67 1.69
C LEU A 16 6.97 8.97 1.05
N GLY A 17 5.87 9.54 1.54
CA GLY A 17 5.28 10.80 1.06
C GLY A 17 4.31 10.65 -0.11
N LEU A 18 3.89 9.43 -0.44
CA LEU A 18 2.83 9.21 -1.41
C LEU A 18 1.46 9.45 -0.77
N TYR A 19 0.56 10.11 -1.48
CA TYR A 19 -0.83 10.24 -1.05
C TYR A 19 -1.60 9.01 -1.49
N VAL A 20 -2.09 8.20 -0.54
CA VAL A 20 -2.79 6.93 -0.81
C VAL A 20 -4.16 6.94 -0.13
N GLU A 21 -5.24 6.75 -0.88
CA GLU A 21 -6.61 6.66 -0.37
C GLU A 21 -7.42 5.57 -1.09
N PRO A 22 -8.37 4.90 -0.42
CA PRO A 22 -9.29 3.97 -1.09
C PRO A 22 -10.23 4.76 -2.02
N THR A 23 -10.65 4.18 -3.14
CA THR A 23 -11.63 4.80 -4.06
C THR A 23 -13.08 4.78 -3.52
N GLY A 24 -13.28 4.37 -2.28
CA GLY A 24 -14.54 4.43 -1.55
C GLY A 24 -15.44 3.22 -1.78
N ASP A 25 -15.82 2.96 -3.03
CA ASP A 25 -16.84 1.94 -3.36
C ASP A 25 -16.24 0.59 -3.78
N ASP A 26 -14.99 0.56 -4.24
CA ASP A 26 -14.29 -0.67 -4.61
C ASP A 26 -13.09 -0.88 -3.68
N LEU A 27 -13.18 -1.92 -2.84
CA LEU A 27 -12.14 -2.27 -1.88
C LEU A 27 -10.84 -2.78 -2.54
N SER A 28 -10.86 -3.04 -3.85
CA SER A 28 -9.70 -3.48 -4.62
C SER A 28 -9.04 -2.37 -5.42
N LEU A 29 -9.49 -1.12 -5.27
CA LEU A 29 -8.97 0.06 -5.96
C LEU A 29 -8.48 1.14 -5.00
N TRP A 30 -7.33 1.71 -5.34
CA TRP A 30 -6.62 2.71 -4.56
C TRP A 30 -6.25 3.89 -5.45
N LEU A 31 -6.33 5.10 -4.93
CA LEU A 31 -5.73 6.28 -5.55
C LEU A 31 -4.36 6.52 -4.93
N VAL A 32 -3.31 6.47 -5.75
CA VAL A 32 -1.93 6.82 -5.38
C VAL A 32 -1.55 8.09 -6.12
N ASN A 33 -1.40 9.21 -5.41
CA ASN A 33 -1.23 10.55 -5.98
C ASN A 33 -2.29 10.92 -7.04
N GLY A 34 -3.51 10.40 -6.87
CA GLY A 34 -4.62 10.60 -7.81
C GLY A 34 -4.64 9.63 -9.01
N GLU A 35 -3.69 8.70 -9.11
CA GLU A 35 -3.71 7.61 -10.09
C GLU A 35 -4.38 6.36 -9.50
N GLU A 36 -5.35 5.80 -10.21
CA GLU A 36 -6.03 4.58 -9.80
C GLU A 36 -5.12 3.35 -9.97
N MET A 37 -5.05 2.53 -8.94
CA MET A 37 -4.25 1.31 -8.88
C MET A 37 -5.09 0.17 -8.30
N THR A 38 -4.94 -1.01 -8.88
CA THR A 38 -5.47 -2.24 -8.28
C THR A 38 -4.62 -2.67 -7.08
N ASP A 39 -5.14 -3.58 -6.26
CA ASP A 39 -4.35 -4.27 -5.22
C ASP A 39 -3.03 -4.83 -5.78
N ALA A 40 -3.06 -5.43 -6.97
CA ALA A 40 -1.87 -6.00 -7.60
C ALA A 40 -0.84 -4.91 -7.98
N ASP A 41 -1.31 -3.77 -8.49
CA ASP A 41 -0.45 -2.63 -8.85
C ASP A 41 0.14 -1.98 -7.59
N LEU A 42 -0.63 -1.85 -6.52
CA LEU A 42 -0.17 -1.33 -5.24
C LEU A 42 0.94 -2.21 -4.64
N MET A 43 0.76 -3.53 -4.66
CA MET A 43 1.79 -4.48 -4.18
C MET A 43 3.05 -4.46 -5.05
N LYS A 44 2.88 -4.26 -6.36
CA LYS A 44 3.99 -4.11 -7.29
C LYS A 44 4.76 -2.81 -7.03
N LEU A 45 4.06 -1.69 -6.79
CA LEU A 45 4.68 -0.42 -6.42
C LEU A 45 5.46 -0.55 -5.11
N ALA A 46 4.87 -1.17 -4.09
CA ALA A 46 5.54 -1.44 -2.81
C ALA A 46 6.83 -2.24 -3.02
N SER A 47 6.77 -3.31 -3.82
CA SER A 47 7.94 -4.13 -4.16
C SER A 47 9.02 -3.34 -4.91
N LEU A 48 8.63 -2.48 -5.85
CA LEU A 48 9.55 -1.60 -6.59
C LEU A 48 10.26 -0.59 -5.67
N LEU A 49 9.59 -0.17 -4.60
CA LEU A 49 10.13 0.75 -3.59
C LEU A 49 10.89 0.02 -2.47
N GLY A 50 11.01 -1.31 -2.54
CA GLY A 50 11.69 -2.11 -1.53
C GLY A 50 10.90 -2.26 -0.22
N LEU A 51 9.60 -1.97 -0.25
CA LEU A 51 8.68 -2.17 0.86
C LEU A 51 8.22 -3.64 0.84
N ALA A 52 9.04 -4.54 1.39
CA ALA A 52 8.65 -5.94 1.50
C ALA A 52 7.62 -6.10 2.63
N PRO A 53 6.39 -6.57 2.37
CA PRO A 53 5.49 -6.98 3.44
C PRO A 53 6.12 -8.17 4.17
N GLY A 54 6.31 -8.03 5.47
CA GLY A 54 6.85 -9.10 6.31
C GLY A 54 8.37 -9.15 6.47
N SER A 55 9.09 -8.03 6.49
CA SER A 55 10.32 -8.01 7.28
C SER A 55 9.92 -7.92 8.76
N PRO A 56 9.99 -9.02 9.55
CA PRO A 56 9.96 -8.84 10.99
C PRO A 56 11.07 -7.86 11.31
N THR A 57 10.72 -6.74 11.92
CA THR A 57 11.73 -5.89 12.54
C THR A 57 12.43 -6.81 13.54
N ILE A 58 13.64 -7.27 13.22
CA ILE A 58 14.49 -7.97 14.18
C ILE A 58 14.80 -6.91 15.23
N GLN A 59 14.06 -6.96 16.33
CA GLN A 59 14.44 -6.35 17.60
C GLN A 59 15.50 -7.21 18.28
#